data_AF-A0A3C1FTP0-F1
#
_entry.id   AF-A0A3C1FTP0-F1
#
_cell.length_a   1.000
_cell.length_b   1.000
_cell.length_c   1.000
_cell.angle_alpha   90.00
_cell.angle_beta   90.00
_cell.angle_gamma   90.00
#
_symmetry.space_group_name_H-M   'P 1'
#
loop_
_entity.id
_entity.type
_entity.pdbx_description
1 polymer ?
#
loop_
_entity_poly.entity_id
_entity_poly.type
_entity_poly.pdbx_seq_one_letter_code
_entity_poly.pdbx_strand_id
1 'polypeptide(L)'
;MMLSDDKISHLSHVLLKGLLDGDIIGLNADEGKIRREIKRSMVSFLKVGQDIDESVRKKMQSFSRKIIEGTPEWEVLYKKFYKEEAARRGVASE
;
A
#
# COMPACT_ATOMS: atom_id res chain seq x y z
N MET A 1 1.54 -8.86 -4.08
CA MET A 1 0.30 -8.99 -4.90
C MET A 1 -0.34 -7.63 -5.03
N MET A 2 -0.65 -7.19 -6.25
CA MET A 2 -1.48 -5.99 -6.45
C MET A 2 -2.95 -6.35 -6.19
N LEU A 3 -3.70 -5.44 -5.57
CA LEU A 3 -5.15 -5.50 -5.62
C LEU A 3 -5.58 -5.29 -7.09
N SER A 4 -6.55 -6.08 -7.57
CA SER A 4 -7.13 -5.86 -8.89
C SER A 4 -7.97 -4.59 -8.90
N ASP A 5 -8.20 -4.01 -10.08
CA ASP A 5 -9.06 -2.83 -10.22
C ASP A 5 -10.48 -3.09 -9.66
N ASP A 6 -11.02 -4.29 -9.88
CA ASP A 6 -12.30 -4.71 -9.29
C ASP A 6 -12.29 -4.68 -7.76
N LYS A 7 -11.21 -5.13 -7.12
CA LYS A 7 -11.07 -5.09 -5.66
C LYS A 7 -10.96 -3.65 -5.16
N ILE A 8 -10.19 -2.81 -5.84
CA ILE A 8 -10.07 -1.37 -5.52
C ILE A 8 -11.42 -0.68 -5.70
N SER A 9 -12.15 -1.04 -6.75
CA SER A 9 -13.49 -0.56 -7.03
C SER A 9 -14.45 -0.92 -5.91
N HIS A 10 -14.52 -2.20 -5.57
CA HIS A 10 -15.38 -2.69 -4.50
C HIS A 10 -15.06 -2.02 -3.15
N LEU A 11 -13.77 -1.92 -2.79
CA LEU A 11 -13.33 -1.23 -1.58
C LEU A 11 -13.72 0.25 -1.57
N SER A 12 -13.66 0.94 -2.72
CA SER A 12 -14.11 2.34 -2.81
C SER A 12 -15.59 2.51 -2.53
N HIS A 13 -16.42 1.53 -2.92
CA HIS A 13 -17.84 1.50 -2.59
C HIS A 13 -18.08 1.24 -1.11
N VAL A 14 -17.43 0.22 -0.55
CA VAL A 14 -17.56 -0.14 0.87
C VAL A 14 -17.12 1.01 1.78
N LEU A 15 -15.99 1.64 1.46
CA LEU A 15 -15.45 2.77 2.23
C LEU A 15 -16.41 3.97 2.20
N LEU A 16 -16.84 4.41 1.01
CA LEU A 16 -17.75 5.55 0.91
C LEU A 16 -19.07 5.28 1.64
N LYS A 17 -19.63 4.09 1.48
CA LYS A 17 -20.85 3.68 2.18
C LYS A 17 -20.66 3.71 3.70
N GLY A 18 -19.58 3.14 4.22
CA GLY A 18 -19.31 3.13 5.66
C GLY A 18 -19.11 4.54 6.25
N LEU A 19 -18.47 5.44 5.50
CA LEU A 19 -18.29 6.84 5.93
C LEU A 19 -19.63 7.60 5.98
N LEU A 20 -20.54 7.31 5.06
CA LEU A 20 -21.88 7.88 5.00
C LEU A 20 -22.81 7.31 6.07
N ASP A 21 -22.88 5.98 6.18
CA ASP A 21 -23.73 5.27 7.14
C ASP A 21 -23.36 5.61 8.59
N GLY A 22 -22.08 5.94 8.83
CA GLY A 22 -21.59 6.40 10.13
C GLY A 22 -21.71 7.90 10.39
N ASP A 23 -22.29 8.68 9.47
CA ASP A 23 -22.40 10.15 9.55
C ASP A 23 -21.05 10.85 9.81
N ILE A 24 -19.95 10.27 9.31
CA ILE A 24 -18.58 10.78 9.50
C ILE A 24 -18.29 11.94 8.53
N ILE A 25 -18.93 11.90 7.35
CA ILE A 25 -18.70 12.88 6.27
C ILE A 25 -20.03 13.34 5.66
N GLY A 26 -20.05 14.59 5.19
CA GLY A 26 -21.05 15.09 4.24
C GLY A 26 -20.51 15.08 2.82
N LEU A 27 -21.38 14.83 1.82
CA LEU A 27 -20.99 14.89 0.42
C LEU A 27 -21.05 16.34 -0.10
N ASN A 28 -19.96 16.79 -0.72
CA ASN A 28 -19.87 18.08 -1.41
C ASN A 28 -19.87 17.95 -2.95
N ALA A 29 -19.98 16.71 -3.45
CA ALA A 29 -19.97 16.33 -4.85
C ALA A 29 -20.74 15.02 -5.04
N ASP A 30 -20.95 14.62 -6.30
CA ASP A 30 -21.57 13.33 -6.59
C ASP A 30 -20.69 12.16 -6.08
N GLU A 31 -21.34 11.08 -5.65
CA GLU A 31 -20.64 9.91 -5.15
C GLU A 31 -19.65 9.31 -6.18
N GLY A 32 -19.95 9.44 -7.48
CA GLY A 32 -19.08 8.95 -8.54
C GLY A 32 -17.72 9.65 -8.53
N LYS A 33 -17.72 10.98 -8.39
CA LYS A 33 -16.50 11.79 -8.26
C LYS A 33 -15.74 11.46 -6.98
N ILE A 34 -16.44 11.31 -5.86
CA ILE A 34 -15.83 10.97 -4.57
C ILE A 34 -15.18 9.58 -4.63
N ARG A 35 -15.88 8.57 -5.16
CA ARG A 35 -15.31 7.23 -5.37
C ARG A 35 -14.07 7.26 -6.26
N ARG A 36 -14.06 8.06 -7.33
CA ARG A 36 -12.87 8.21 -8.18
C ARG A 36 -11.67 8.78 -7.40
N GLU A 37 -11.87 9.77 -6.54
CA GLU A 37 -10.81 10.28 -5.66
C GLU A 37 -10.33 9.24 -4.64
N ILE A 38 -11.25 8.48 -4.04
CA ILE A 38 -10.90 7.36 -3.15
C ILE A 38 -10.02 6.36 -3.90
N LYS A 39 -10.44 5.89 -5.08
CA LYS A 39 -9.65 4.94 -5.89
C LYS A 39 -8.27 5.49 -6.23
N ARG A 40 -8.18 6.76 -6.66
CA ARG A 40 -6.89 7.41 -6.95
C ARG A 40 -5.96 7.39 -5.73
N SER A 41 -6.48 7.76 -4.56
CA SER A 41 -5.73 7.77 -3.31
C SER A 41 -5.25 6.37 -2.92
N MET A 42 -6.12 5.36 -3.04
CA MET A 42 -5.77 3.96 -2.82
C MET A 42 -4.67 3.48 -3.76
N VAL A 43 -4.80 3.72 -5.06
CA VAL A 43 -3.79 3.32 -6.07
C VAL A 43 -2.45 4.00 -5.79
N SER A 44 -2.48 5.30 -5.47
CA SER A 44 -1.27 6.05 -5.10
C SER A 44 -0.58 5.43 -3.89
N PHE A 45 -1.34 5.10 -2.83
CA PHE A 45 -0.80 4.45 -1.64
C PHE A 45 -0.22 3.07 -1.93
N LEU A 46 -0.94 2.22 -2.67
CA LEU A 46 -0.46 0.90 -3.06
C LEU A 46 0.85 0.96 -3.84
N LYS A 47 0.97 1.93 -4.75
CA LYS A 47 2.19 2.13 -5.55
C LYS A 47 3.40 2.43 -4.68
N VAL A 48 3.25 3.24 -3.62
CA VAL A 48 4.35 3.50 -2.68
C VAL A 48 4.83 2.19 -2.04
N GLY A 49 3.92 1.32 -1.61
CA GLY A 49 4.26 0.02 -1.04
C GLY A 49 4.98 -0.90 -2.04
N GLN A 50 4.60 -0.86 -3.32
CA GLN A 50 5.28 -1.61 -4.38
C GLN A 50 6.69 -1.10 -4.64
N ASP A 51 6.84 0.22 -4.73
CA ASP A 51 8.13 0.85 -4.98
C ASP A 51 9.09 0.62 -3.79
N ILE A 52 8.58 0.47 -2.56
CA ILE A 52 9.35 0.04 -1.39
C ILE A 52 9.78 -1.42 -1.54
N ASP A 53 8.84 -2.33 -1.83
CA ASP A 53 9.13 -3.76 -2.02
C ASP A 53 10.22 -3.98 -3.09
N GLU A 54 10.11 -3.29 -4.23
CA GLU A 54 11.09 -3.36 -5.30
C GLU A 54 12.47 -2.86 -4.84
N SER A 55 12.52 -1.74 -4.10
CA SER A 55 13.76 -1.18 -3.52
C SER A 55 14.43 -2.18 -2.57
N VAL A 56 13.65 -2.77 -1.66
CA VAL A 56 14.14 -3.77 -0.69
C VAL A 56 14.65 -5.02 -1.39
N ARG A 57 13.88 -5.58 -2.34
CA ARG A 57 14.29 -6.76 -3.10
C ARG A 57 15.59 -6.51 -3.87
N LYS A 58 15.72 -5.37 -4.54
CA LYS A 58 16.97 -4.97 -5.21
C LYS A 58 18.15 -4.88 -4.24
N LYS A 59 17.96 -4.26 -3.07
CA LYS A 59 18.98 -4.16 -2.02
C LYS A 59 19.41 -5.53 -1.50
N MET A 60 18.48 -6.46 -1.30
CA MET A 60 18.80 -7.80 -0.82
C MET A 60 19.48 -8.66 -1.90
N GLN A 61 19.09 -8.50 -3.16
CA GLN A 61 19.71 -9.19 -4.30
C GLN A 61 21.16 -8.73 -4.55
N SER A 62 21.54 -7.52 -4.13
CA SER A 62 22.92 -7.01 -4.27
C SER A 62 23.88 -7.55 -3.22
N PHE A 63 23.44 -8.40 -2.29
CA PHE A 63 24.30 -8.95 -1.25
C PHE A 63 25.24 -10.03 -1.82
N SER A 64 26.51 -10.01 -1.42
CA SER A 64 27.52 -10.96 -1.87
C SER A 64 27.17 -12.41 -1.49
N ARG A 65 26.52 -12.60 -0.33
CA ARG A 65 25.92 -13.88 0.07
C ARG A 65 24.48 -13.90 -0.43
N LYS A 66 24.14 -14.90 -1.25
CA LYS A 66 22.75 -15.12 -1.68
C LYS A 66 21.90 -15.56 -0.48
N ILE A 67 20.92 -14.74 -0.12
CA ILE A 67 19.92 -15.04 0.91
C ILE A 67 18.66 -15.53 0.19
N ILE A 68 18.23 -16.75 0.49
CA ILE A 68 17.11 -17.40 -0.20
C ILE A 68 15.79 -16.79 0.25
N GLU A 69 14.97 -16.32 -0.69
CA GLU A 69 13.64 -15.77 -0.43
C GLU A 69 12.74 -16.78 0.29
N GLY A 70 11.98 -16.32 1.28
CA GLY A 70 11.12 -17.15 2.13
C GLY A 70 11.84 -17.87 3.28
N THR A 71 13.17 -17.73 3.42
CA THR A 71 13.86 -18.20 4.62
C THR A 71 13.65 -17.25 5.81
N PRO A 72 13.76 -17.72 7.06
CA PRO A 72 13.66 -16.83 8.23
C PRO A 72 14.67 -15.67 8.22
N GLU A 73 15.90 -15.93 7.74
CA GLU A 73 16.93 -14.89 7.59
C GLU A 73 16.48 -13.81 6.59
N TRP A 74 15.92 -14.23 5.46
CA TRP A 74 15.38 -13.32 4.45
C TRP A 74 14.22 -12.49 5.01
N GLU A 75 13.27 -13.12 5.69
CA GLU A 75 12.10 -12.44 6.26
C GLU A 75 12.48 -11.37 7.28
N VAL A 76 13.47 -11.65 8.14
CA VAL A 76 13.97 -10.69 9.13
C VAL A 76 14.60 -9.47 8.43
N LEU A 77 15.45 -9.71 7.43
CA LEU A 77 16.10 -8.63 6.69
C LEU A 77 15.12 -7.83 5.84
N TYR A 78 14.18 -8.50 5.19
CA TYR A 78 13.13 -7.85 4.41
C TYR A 78 12.32 -6.91 5.29
N LYS A 79 11.82 -7.38 6.44
CA LYS A 79 11.05 -6.54 7.38
C LYS A 79 11.84 -5.33 7.84
N LYS A 80 13.12 -5.52 8.18
CA LYS A 80 14.01 -4.43 8.58
C LYS A 80 14.14 -3.38 7.48
N PHE A 81 14.50 -3.80 6.26
CA PHE A 81 14.71 -2.88 5.15
C PHE A 81 13.42 -2.24 4.66
N TYR A 82 12.29 -2.97 4.69
CA TYR A 82 10.98 -2.40 4.40
C TYR A 82 10.66 -1.25 5.35
N LYS A 83 10.89 -1.44 6.66
CA LYS A 83 10.69 -0.39 7.66
C LYS A 83 11.61 0.81 7.43
N GLU A 84 12.89 0.59 7.11
CA GLU A 84 13.83 1.66 6.76
C GLU A 84 13.40 2.45 5.51
N GLU A 85 13.00 1.77 4.44
CA GLU A 85 12.52 2.39 3.20
C GLU A 85 11.21 3.16 3.41
N ALA A 86 10.27 2.59 4.17
CA ALA A 86 9.00 3.22 4.52
C ALA A 86 9.22 4.50 5.33
N ALA A 87 10.13 4.47 6.31
CA ALA A 87 10.50 5.63 7.11
C ALA A 87 11.11 6.74 6.24
N ARG A 88 12.01 6.39 5.31
CA ARG A 88 12.63 7.37 4.40
C ARG A 88 11.60 8.06 3.49
N ARG A 89 10.52 7.37 3.14
CA ARG A 89 9.45 7.89 2.29
C ARG A 89 8.31 8.55 3.06
N GLY A 90 8.42 8.65 4.39
CA GLY A 90 7.39 9.27 5.23
C GLY A 90 6.08 8.47 5.31
N VAL A 91 6.11 7.17 5.01
CA VAL A 91 4.93 6.28 5.04
C VAL A 91 5.04 5.17 6.07
N ALA A 92 6.05 5.24 6.95
CA ALA A 92 6.12 4.32 8.08
C ALA A 92 4.90 4.54 8.98
N SER A 93 4.05 3.52 9.08
CA SER A 93 3.12 3.42 10.21
C SER A 93 3.94 3.23 11.48
N GLU A 94 3.74 4.10 12.46
CA GLU A 94 4.27 3.91 13.82
C GLU A 94 3.75 2.61 14.47
#